data_AF-A0A0B1ZHJ8-F1
#
_entry.id   AF-A0A0B1ZHJ8-F1
#
_cell.length_a   1.000
_cell.length_b   1.000
_cell.length_c   1.000
_cell.angle_alpha   90.00
_cell.angle_beta   90.00
_cell.angle_gamma   90.00
#
_symmetry.space_group_name_H-M   'P 1'
#
loop_
_entity.id
_entity.type
_entity.pdbx_description
1 polymer ?
#
loop_
_entity_poly.entity_id
_entity_poly.type
_entity_poly.pdbx_seq_one_letter_code
_entity_poly.pdbx_strand_id
1 'polypeptide(L)'
;MASEAVLQALQYYGAGAGALAALVVSLDLGRRWTGWGFVIFVTSSLALIAWGFLDEDAKGIGAQNLILFVINCIGVWRYLLSKRPRKPE
;
A
#
# COMPACT_ATOMS: atom_id res chain seq x y z
N MET A 1 7.26 -18.77 -15.90
CA MET A 1 6.09 -19.19 -15.09
C MET A 1 6.53 -19.20 -13.64
N ALA A 2 6.03 -18.27 -12.81
CA ALA A 2 6.24 -18.35 -11.37
C ALA A 2 5.47 -19.57 -10.81
N SER A 3 5.94 -20.18 -9.73
CA SER A 3 5.22 -21.29 -9.10
C SER A 3 3.91 -20.81 -8.46
N GLU A 4 2.85 -21.62 -8.49
CA GLU A 4 1.54 -21.29 -7.90
C GLU A 4 1.63 -20.84 -6.44
N ALA A 5 2.50 -21.45 -5.64
CA ALA A 5 2.73 -21.06 -4.25
C ALA A 5 3.19 -19.60 -4.09
N VAL A 6 4.01 -19.10 -5.03
CA VAL A 6 4.48 -17.70 -5.03
C VAL A 6 3.36 -16.75 -5.41
N LEU A 7 2.55 -17.09 -6.42
CA LEU A 7 1.41 -16.27 -6.83
C LEU A 7 0.38 -16.17 -5.69
N GLN A 8 0.08 -17.30 -5.04
CA GLN A 8 -0.81 -17.33 -3.87
C GLN A 8 -0.26 -16.51 -2.71
N ALA A 9 1.04 -16.63 -2.40
CA ALA A 9 1.66 -15.84 -1.34
C ALA A 9 1.55 -14.35 -1.62
N LEU A 10 1.86 -13.90 -2.85
CA LEU A 10 1.80 -12.49 -3.23
C LEU A 10 0.37 -11.92 -3.17
N GLN A 11 -0.62 -12.64 -3.72
CA GLN A 11 -2.00 -12.14 -3.72
C GLN A 11 -2.59 -12.04 -2.31
N TYR A 12 -2.38 -13.06 -1.46
CA TYR A 12 -2.96 -13.09 -0.11
C TYR A 12 -2.24 -12.15 0.84
N TYR A 13 -0.91 -12.04 0.72
CA TYR A 13 -0.16 -11.02 1.45
C TYR A 13 -0.63 -9.62 1.04
N GLY A 14 -0.72 -9.34 -0.26
CA GLY A 14 -1.19 -8.07 -0.78
C GLY A 14 -2.59 -7.72 -0.27
N ALA A 15 -3.55 -8.63 -0.41
CA ALA A 15 -4.91 -8.43 0.08
C ALA A 15 -4.97 -8.20 1.60
N GLY A 16 -4.26 -9.03 2.38
CA GLY A 16 -4.24 -8.93 3.84
C GLY A 16 -3.57 -7.65 4.34
N ALA A 17 -2.41 -7.30 3.79
CA ALA A 17 -1.69 -6.07 4.12
C ALA A 17 -2.52 -4.83 3.76
N GLY A 18 -3.15 -4.82 2.59
CA GLY A 18 -4.04 -3.73 2.17
C GLY A 18 -5.25 -3.56 3.10
N ALA A 19 -5.89 -4.66 3.49
CA ALA A 19 -7.01 -4.62 4.44
C ALA A 19 -6.57 -4.08 5.83
N LEU A 20 -5.42 -4.55 6.33
CA LEU A 20 -4.87 -4.06 7.59
C LEU A 20 -4.52 -2.57 7.52
N ALA A 21 -3.88 -2.14 6.43
CA ALA A 21 -3.56 -0.73 6.21
C ALA A 21 -4.82 0.15 6.19
N ALA A 22 -5.87 -0.29 5.49
CA ALA A 22 -7.15 0.40 5.43
C ALA A 22 -7.78 0.54 6.83
N LEU A 23 -7.71 -0.51 7.66
CA LEU A 23 -8.16 -0.47 9.04
C LEU A 23 -7.36 0.54 9.87
N VAL A 24 -6.02 0.54 9.77
CA VAL A 24 -5.17 1.49 10.50
C VAL A 24 -5.50 2.95 10.13
N VAL A 25 -5.72 3.21 8.83
CA VAL A 25 -6.09 4.55 8.34
C VAL A 25 -7.50 4.94 8.79
N SER A 26 -8.47 4.01 8.79
CA SER A 26 -9.87 4.31 9.13
C SER A 26 -10.08 4.60 10.63
N LEU A 27 -9.23 4.06 11.49
CA LEU A 27 -9.29 4.32 12.94
C LEU A 27 -8.83 5.75 13.33
N ASP A 28 -8.22 6.50 12.40
CA ASP A 28 -7.74 7.88 12.59
C ASP A 28 -7.05 8.13 13.95
N LEU A 29 -6.16 7.21 14.36
CA LEU A 29 -5.43 7.27 15.64
C LEU A 29 -4.37 8.39 15.70
N GLY A 30 -4.42 9.32 14.75
CA GLY A 30 -3.51 10.45 14.61
C GLY A 30 -2.47 10.28 13.49
N ARG A 31 -1.81 11.40 13.19
CA ARG A 31 -0.97 11.59 12.00
C ARG A 31 0.10 10.50 11.78
N ARG A 32 0.75 10.04 12.86
CA ARG A 32 1.82 9.03 12.76
C ARG A 32 1.27 7.65 12.38
N TRP A 33 0.17 7.22 13.00
CA TRP A 33 -0.46 5.93 12.71
C TRP A 33 -1.04 5.89 11.30
N THR A 34 -1.70 6.95 10.85
CA THR A 34 -2.13 7.08 9.45
C THR A 34 -0.95 6.96 8.49
N GLY A 35 0.18 7.59 8.81
CA GLY A 35 1.42 7.48 8.02
C GLY A 35 1.96 6.05 7.93
N TRP A 36 1.96 5.31 9.04
CA TRP A 36 2.33 3.89 9.04
C TRP A 36 1.33 3.02 8.27
N GLY A 37 0.04 3.34 8.29
CA GLY A 37 -0.96 2.71 7.42
C GLY A 37 -0.59 2.85 5.93
N PHE A 38 -0.15 4.04 5.50
CA PHE A 38 0.37 4.24 4.15
C PHE A 38 1.63 3.42 3.85
N VAL A 39 2.52 3.20 4.82
CA VAL A 39 3.69 2.33 4.64
C VAL A 39 3.26 0.88 4.39
N ILE A 40 2.26 0.37 5.12
CA ILE A 40 1.73 -0.98 4.89
C ILE A 40 1.03 -1.05 3.52
N PHE A 41 0.31 0.00 3.12
CA PHE A 41 -0.25 0.07 1.76
C PHE A 41 0.83 0.03 0.67
N VAL A 42 2.01 0.63 0.89
CA VAL A 42 3.14 0.52 -0.06
C VAL A 42 3.58 -0.95 -0.22
N THR A 43 3.73 -1.70 0.87
CA THR A 43 4.14 -3.12 0.79
C THR A 43 3.07 -3.98 0.12
N SER A 44 1.79 -3.72 0.42
CA SER A 44 0.64 -4.31 -0.25
C SER A 44 0.67 -4.06 -1.76
N SER A 45 0.87 -2.82 -2.19
CA SER A 45 0.90 -2.46 -3.61
C SER A 45 2.06 -3.14 -4.34
N LEU A 46 3.26 -3.22 -3.74
CA LEU A 46 4.39 -3.93 -4.35
C LEU A 46 4.10 -5.41 -4.58
N ALA A 47 3.45 -6.07 -3.62
CA ALA A 47 3.07 -7.47 -3.76
C ALA A 47 2.01 -7.69 -4.87
N LEU A 48 0.99 -6.84 -4.93
CA LEU A 48 -0.06 -6.92 -5.95
C LEU A 48 0.39 -6.47 -7.34
N ILE A 49 1.36 -5.55 -7.43
CA ILE A 49 2.08 -5.26 -8.67
C ILE A 49 2.81 -6.52 -9.14
N ALA A 50 3.64 -7.12 -8.27
CA ALA A 50 4.40 -8.31 -8.63
C ALA A 50 3.47 -9.45 -9.07
N TRP A 51 2.40 -9.72 -8.33
CA TRP A 51 1.38 -10.70 -8.72
C TRP A 51 0.72 -10.35 -10.05
N GLY A 52 0.29 -9.09 -10.23
CA GLY A 52 -0.39 -8.63 -11.45
C GLY A 52 0.45 -8.69 -12.73
N PHE A 53 1.78 -8.66 -12.62
CA PHE A 53 2.69 -8.84 -13.77
C PHE A 53 3.16 -10.29 -13.96
N LEU A 54 3.03 -11.14 -12.95
CA LEU A 54 3.42 -12.56 -13.02
C LEU A 54 2.26 -13.49 -13.40
N ASP A 55 1.03 -13.07 -13.17
CA ASP A 55 -0.20 -13.79 -13.47
C ASP A 55 -0.93 -13.11 -14.65
N GLU A 56 -1.25 -13.88 -15.70
CA GLU A 56 -1.75 -13.34 -16.98
C GLU A 56 -3.14 -12.71 -16.84
N ASP A 57 -3.95 -13.22 -15.90
CA ASP A 57 -5.31 -12.77 -15.64
C ASP A 57 -5.38 -11.59 -14.65
N ALA A 58 -4.25 -11.24 -14.03
CA ALA A 58 -4.17 -10.27 -12.94
C ALA A 58 -3.67 -8.87 -13.35
N LYS A 59 -3.41 -8.63 -14.64
CA LYS A 59 -2.78 -7.39 -15.15
C LYS A 59 -3.53 -6.12 -14.74
N GLY A 60 -4.86 -6.16 -14.70
CA GLY A 60 -5.68 -5.02 -14.26
C GLY A 60 -5.41 -4.61 -12.81
N ILE A 61 -5.29 -5.59 -11.91
CA ILE A 61 -4.99 -5.35 -10.49
C ILE A 61 -3.56 -4.83 -10.32
N GLY A 62 -2.61 -5.36 -11.10
CA GLY A 62 -1.23 -4.86 -11.11
C GLY A 62 -1.12 -3.40 -11.53
N ALA A 63 -1.77 -3.01 -12.64
CA ALA A 63 -1.79 -1.63 -13.12
C ALA A 63 -2.45 -0.66 -12.11
N GLN A 64 -3.57 -1.05 -11.50
CA GLN A 64 -4.20 -0.27 -10.44
C GLN A 64 -3.25 -0.08 -9.25
N ASN A 65 -2.59 -1.15 -8.80
CA ASN A 65 -1.67 -1.07 -7.66
C ASN A 65 -0.42 -0.24 -7.96
N LEU A 66 -0.02 -0.11 -9.22
CA LEU A 66 1.04 0.83 -9.62
C LEU A 66 0.64 2.28 -9.35
N ILE A 67 -0.59 2.67 -9.69
CA ILE A 67 -1.13 4.00 -9.39
C ILE A 67 -1.25 4.19 -7.87
N LEU A 68 -1.79 3.19 -7.17
CA LEU A 68 -1.92 3.23 -5.72
C LEU A 68 -0.56 3.34 -5.03
N PHE A 69 0.47 2.65 -5.52
CA PHE A 69 1.83 2.75 -4.98
C PHE A 69 2.33 4.20 -4.94
N VAL A 70 2.11 4.97 -6.02
CA VAL A 70 2.48 6.39 -6.07
C VAL A 70 1.69 7.20 -5.05
N ILE A 71 0.37 6.98 -4.97
CA ILE A 71 -0.50 7.65 -3.98
C ILE A 71 -0.07 7.32 -2.55
N ASN A 72 0.28 6.07 -2.28
CA ASN A 72 0.72 5.60 -0.97
C ASN A 72 2.06 6.23 -0.59
N CYS A 73 3.00 6.34 -1.53
CA CYS A 73 4.26 7.08 -1.33
C CYS A 73 4.02 8.55 -0.97
N ILE A 74 3.07 9.21 -1.65
CA ILE A 74 2.65 10.58 -1.32
C ILE A 74 2.05 10.63 0.10
N GLY A 75 1.24 9.64 0.48
CA GLY A 75 0.72 9.48 1.84
C GLY A 75 1.83 9.39 2.88
N VAL A 76 2.81 8.50 2.68
CA VAL A 76 3.99 8.37 3.56
C VAL A 76 4.72 9.69 3.71
N TRP A 77 5.03 10.35 2.60
CA TRP A 77 5.69 11.67 2.63
C TRP A 77 4.84 12.70 3.39
N ARG A 78 3.54 12.78 3.10
CA ARG A 78 2.64 13.77 3.70
C ARG A 78 2.48 13.59 5.20
N TYR A 79 2.46 12.37 5.71
CA TYR A 79 2.15 12.08 7.12
C TYR A 79 3.38 11.89 8.00
N LEU A 80 4.43 11.22 7.49
CA LEU A 80 5.64 10.91 8.26
C LEU A 80 6.78 11.91 8.04
N LEU A 81 6.97 12.38 6.81
CA LEU A 81 8.18 13.14 6.44
C LEU A 81 7.94 14.66 6.40
N SER A 82 6.78 15.09 5.93
CA SER A 82 6.44 16.50 5.81
C SER A 82 6.20 17.11 7.19
N LYS A 83 6.94 18.16 7.52
CA LYS A 83 6.70 18.97 8.72
C LYS A 83 5.47 19.83 8.47
N ARG A 84 4.44 19.74 9.33
CA ARG A 84 3.39 20.77 9.32
C ARG A 84 4.05 22.10 9.71
N PRO A 85 3.82 23.19 8.98
CA PRO A 85 4.17 24.52 9.48
C PRO A 85 3.47 24.69 10.83
N ARG A 86 4.20 25.07 11.88
CA ARG A 86 3.54 25.61 13.09
C ARG A 86 2.79 26.85 12.62
N LYS A 87 1.48 26.92 12.84
CA LYS A 87 0.74 28.17 12.65
C LYS A 87 1.40 29.17 13.61
N PRO A 88 1.95 30.31 13.13
CA PRO A 88 2.40 31.35 14.05
C PRO A 88 1.17 31.85 14.81
N GLU A 89 1.25 31.88 16.13
CA GLU A 89 0.27 32.49 17.03
C GLU A 89 0.31 34.02 16.91
#